data_AF-A0A1E8ZX08-F1
#
_entry.id   AF-A0A1E8ZX08-F1
#
_cell.length_a   1.000
_cell.length_b   1.000
_cell.length_c   1.000
_cell.angle_alpha   90.00
_cell.angle_beta   90.00
_cell.angle_gamma   90.00
#
_symmetry.space_group_name_H-M   'P 1'
#
loop_
_entity.id
_entity.type
_entity.pdbx_description
1 polymer ?
#
loop_
_entity_poly.entity_id
_entity_poly.type
_entity_poly.pdbx_seq_one_letter_code
_entity_poly.pdbx_strand_id
1 'polypeptide(L)'
;MKKQKEGVINNIIYVNTSYQDSKCRIYPTITNLFGILREIIQTEETTESILITPFYINEKLDFQEELDIGVFYLKCADTVTVEDKQNFLRKQMYWLNPDSDYKILENYISMEDVEHTNFLVEKKDITGFQDSINRYMDYLMIRGIPQMMEWLYDMTKLDAASLPYGYFCFEIVSS
;
A
#
# COMPACT_ATOMS: atom_id res chain seq x y z
N MET A 1 9.10 -19.73 -0.60
CA MET A 1 8.34 -19.78 -1.86
C MET A 1 6.91 -19.30 -1.59
N LYS A 2 6.49 -18.17 -2.16
CA LYS A 2 5.05 -17.83 -2.21
C LYS A 2 4.47 -18.65 -3.37
N LYS A 3 3.59 -19.61 -3.08
CA LYS A 3 2.85 -20.34 -4.14
C LYS A 3 1.89 -19.36 -4.84
N GLN A 4 1.65 -19.55 -6.12
CA GLN A 4 0.55 -18.88 -6.82
C GLN A 4 -0.75 -19.17 -6.05
N LYS A 5 -1.46 -18.10 -5.67
CA LYS A 5 -2.76 -18.19 -5.00
C LYS A 5 -3.85 -18.25 -6.07
N GLU A 6 -4.95 -18.93 -5.75
CA GLU A 6 -6.11 -19.02 -6.63
C GLU A 6 -6.81 -17.66 -6.77
N GLY A 7 -7.42 -17.38 -7.93
CA GLY A 7 -8.16 -16.14 -8.20
C GLY A 7 -7.48 -15.21 -9.20
N VAL A 8 -8.29 -14.44 -9.95
CA VAL A 8 -7.82 -13.60 -11.07
C VAL A 8 -6.89 -12.50 -10.57
N ILE A 9 -7.28 -11.79 -9.52
CA ILE A 9 -6.47 -10.71 -8.91
C ILE A 9 -5.14 -11.23 -8.39
N ASN A 10 -5.16 -12.37 -7.70
CA ASN A 10 -3.95 -13.04 -7.20
C ASN A 10 -2.99 -13.38 -8.35
N ASN A 11 -3.53 -13.82 -9.49
CA ASN A 11 -2.73 -14.12 -10.68
C ASN A 11 -2.14 -12.85 -11.32
N ILE A 12 -2.92 -11.76 -11.43
CA ILE A 12 -2.43 -10.47 -11.93
C ILE A 12 -1.24 -10.00 -11.10
N ILE A 13 -1.37 -10.02 -9.77
CA ILE A 13 -0.28 -9.62 -8.87
C ILE A 13 0.91 -10.55 -9.03
N TYR A 14 0.70 -11.87 -9.07
CA TYR A 14 1.78 -12.85 -9.25
C TYR A 14 2.58 -12.61 -10.54
N VAL A 15 1.90 -12.48 -11.68
CA VAL A 15 2.54 -12.28 -12.99
C VAL A 15 3.34 -10.99 -13.05
N ASN A 16 2.87 -9.93 -12.37
CA ASN A 16 3.52 -8.63 -12.38
C ASN A 16 4.61 -8.45 -11.31
N THR A 17 4.65 -9.30 -10.28
CA THR A 17 5.56 -9.14 -9.13
C THR A 17 6.50 -10.34 -8.90
N SER A 18 6.38 -11.41 -9.69
CA SER A 18 7.22 -12.60 -9.60
C SER A 18 7.94 -12.89 -10.91
N TYR A 19 9.21 -13.26 -10.82
CA TYR A 19 10.05 -13.66 -11.95
C TYR A 19 10.78 -14.97 -11.65
N GLN A 20 11.12 -15.74 -12.69
CA GLN A 20 11.77 -17.07 -12.58
C GLN A 20 11.09 -18.01 -11.58
N ASP A 21 9.83 -18.40 -11.83
CA ASP A 21 9.09 -19.34 -10.97
C ASP A 21 9.09 -18.95 -9.49
N SER A 22 8.80 -17.66 -9.22
CA SER A 22 8.78 -17.07 -7.86
C SER A 22 10.14 -16.99 -7.14
N LYS A 23 11.28 -17.19 -7.84
CA LYS A 23 12.61 -17.06 -7.23
C LYS A 23 13.03 -15.61 -7.04
N CYS A 24 12.55 -14.71 -7.90
CA CYS A 24 12.83 -13.29 -7.84
C CYS A 24 11.53 -12.50 -7.64
N ARG A 25 11.57 -11.46 -6.81
CA ARG A 25 10.48 -10.50 -6.64
C ARG A 25 10.77 -9.27 -7.49
N ILE A 26 9.74 -8.79 -8.16
CA ILE A 26 9.73 -7.50 -8.85
C ILE A 26 8.89 -6.56 -8.02
N TYR A 27 9.47 -5.43 -7.65
CA TYR A 27 8.76 -4.37 -6.95
C TYR A 27 8.41 -3.27 -7.94
N PRO A 28 7.12 -3.11 -8.31
CA PRO A 28 6.72 -2.11 -9.28
C PRO A 28 7.10 -0.70 -8.83
N THR A 29 7.47 0.16 -9.79
CA THR A 29 7.47 1.61 -9.60
C THR A 29 6.03 2.14 -9.61
N ILE A 30 5.82 3.41 -9.28
CA ILE A 30 4.47 4.01 -9.22
C ILE A 30 3.67 3.84 -10.52
N THR A 31 4.31 4.00 -11.68
CA THR A 31 3.63 3.84 -12.98
C THR A 31 3.22 2.39 -13.21
N ASN A 32 4.08 1.43 -12.85
CA ASN A 32 3.75 0.01 -12.97
C ASN A 32 2.68 -0.40 -11.96
N LEU A 33 2.72 0.11 -10.73
CA LEU A 33 1.69 -0.09 -9.72
C LEU A 33 0.32 0.34 -10.26
N PHE A 34 0.22 1.53 -10.86
CA PHE A 34 -1.05 2.02 -11.41
C PHE A 34 -1.53 1.16 -12.58
N GLY A 35 -0.62 0.61 -13.38
CA GLY A 35 -0.97 -0.39 -14.39
C GLY A 35 -1.64 -1.62 -13.78
N ILE A 36 -1.01 -2.22 -12.77
CA ILE A 36 -1.51 -3.40 -12.05
C ILE A 36 -2.87 -3.11 -11.40
N LEU A 37 -2.99 -1.97 -10.71
CA LEU A 37 -4.24 -1.59 -10.02
C LEU A 37 -5.40 -1.36 -10.99
N ARG A 38 -5.14 -0.79 -12.17
CA ARG A 38 -6.15 -0.64 -13.23
C ARG A 38 -6.56 -1.99 -13.83
N GLU A 39 -5.61 -2.90 -14.01
CA GLU A 39 -5.90 -4.28 -14.45
C GLU A 39 -6.78 -5.00 -13.42
N ILE A 40 -6.50 -4.86 -12.12
CA ILE A 40 -7.33 -5.38 -11.04
C ILE A 40 -8.74 -4.81 -11.09
N ILE A 41 -8.89 -3.48 -11.23
CA ILE A 41 -10.21 -2.83 -11.33
C ILE A 41 -11.03 -3.41 -12.50
N GLN A 42 -10.39 -3.71 -13.63
CA GLN A 42 -11.05 -4.24 -14.84
C GLN A 42 -11.55 -5.69 -14.68
N THR A 43 -11.13 -6.42 -13.66
CA THR A 43 -11.59 -7.82 -13.45
C THR A 43 -13.05 -7.92 -13.03
N GLU A 44 -13.63 -6.86 -12.47
CA GLU A 44 -14.96 -6.87 -11.84
C GLU A 44 -15.10 -7.95 -10.75
N GLU A 45 -13.98 -8.35 -10.14
CA GLU A 45 -13.90 -9.31 -9.03
C GLU A 45 -13.35 -8.64 -7.77
N THR A 46 -13.54 -9.31 -6.62
CA THR A 46 -12.86 -8.97 -5.37
C THR A 46 -11.92 -10.10 -4.95
N THR A 47 -10.99 -9.80 -4.04
CA THR A 47 -10.10 -10.79 -3.40
C THR A 47 -10.22 -10.64 -1.88
N GLU A 48 -9.73 -11.60 -1.09
CA GLU A 48 -9.87 -11.51 0.38
C GLU A 48 -9.14 -10.29 0.95
N SER A 49 -7.95 -9.99 0.43
CA SER A 49 -7.27 -8.73 0.74
C SER A 49 -6.21 -8.34 -0.28
N ILE A 50 -5.89 -7.05 -0.30
CA ILE A 50 -4.70 -6.47 -0.94
C ILE A 50 -3.99 -5.60 0.10
N LEU A 51 -2.69 -5.83 0.28
CA LEU A 51 -1.77 -5.03 1.07
C LEU A 51 -0.68 -4.48 0.13
N ILE A 52 -0.42 -3.19 0.19
CA ILE A 52 0.63 -2.53 -0.58
C ILE A 52 1.53 -1.77 0.39
N THR A 53 2.80 -2.14 0.43
CA THR A 53 3.80 -1.48 1.27
C THR A 53 4.74 -0.68 0.39
N PRO A 54 4.74 0.66 0.48
CA PRO A 54 5.70 1.48 -0.24
C PRO A 54 7.06 1.45 0.46
N PHE A 55 8.10 1.60 -0.35
CA PHE A 55 9.45 1.81 0.15
C PHE A 55 10.23 2.65 -0.86
N TYR A 56 11.27 3.32 -0.38
CA TYR A 56 12.14 4.16 -1.18
C TYR A 56 13.49 3.49 -1.35
N ILE A 57 14.01 3.46 -2.58
CA ILE A 57 15.37 3.00 -2.89
C ILE A 57 16.19 4.22 -3.29
N ASN A 58 17.46 4.28 -2.88
CA ASN A 58 18.47 5.18 -3.43
C ASN A 58 19.71 4.41 -3.87
N GLU A 59 19.94 4.34 -5.18
CA GLU A 59 21.01 3.54 -5.79
C GLU A 59 22.42 4.06 -5.46
N LYS A 60 22.55 5.38 -5.27
CA LYS A 60 23.85 6.00 -4.98
C LYS A 60 24.31 5.71 -3.55
N LEU A 61 23.37 5.59 -2.62
CA LEU A 61 23.65 5.40 -1.20
C LEU A 61 23.56 3.94 -0.77
N ASP A 62 23.15 3.02 -1.65
CA ASP A 62 22.79 1.63 -1.30
C ASP A 62 21.80 1.61 -0.12
N PHE A 63 20.75 2.42 -0.26
CA PHE A 63 19.80 2.71 0.82
C PHE A 63 18.39 2.28 0.41
N GLN A 64 17.70 1.63 1.35
CA GLN A 64 16.29 1.29 1.23
C GLN A 64 15.56 1.58 2.55
N GLU A 65 14.41 2.22 2.46
CA GLU A 65 13.55 2.52 3.62
C GLU A 65 12.11 2.10 3.34
N GLU A 66 11.56 1.25 4.20
CA GLU A 66 10.14 0.87 4.18
C GLU A 66 9.29 1.94 4.84
N LEU A 67 8.13 2.25 4.26
CA LEU A 67 7.36 3.42 4.64
C LEU A 67 5.96 3.04 5.12
N ASP A 68 5.85 2.79 6.43
CA ASP A 68 4.59 2.44 7.10
C ASP A 68 3.47 3.47 6.87
N ILE A 69 3.82 4.73 6.64
CA ILE A 69 2.90 5.85 6.41
C ILE A 69 2.05 5.70 5.16
N GLY A 70 2.56 5.04 4.12
CA GLY A 70 1.87 4.92 2.83
C GLY A 70 1.24 3.55 2.60
N VAL A 71 1.19 2.70 3.64
CA VAL A 71 0.67 1.33 3.53
C VAL A 71 -0.81 1.38 3.18
N PHE A 72 -1.18 0.73 2.07
CA PHE A 72 -2.56 0.52 1.71
C PHE A 72 -3.02 -0.87 2.08
N TYR A 73 -4.18 -0.96 2.73
CA TYR A 73 -4.80 -2.22 3.09
C TYR A 73 -6.29 -2.22 2.78
N LEU A 74 -6.66 -3.05 1.80
CA LEU A 74 -8.04 -3.30 1.41
C LEU A 74 -8.40 -4.73 1.78
N LYS A 75 -9.36 -4.90 2.69
CA LYS A 75 -9.85 -6.20 3.15
C LYS A 75 -11.31 -6.39 2.75
N CYS A 76 -11.64 -7.58 2.28
CA CYS A 76 -13.01 -7.99 2.00
C CYS A 76 -13.54 -8.98 3.05
N ALA A 77 -14.80 -8.82 3.45
CA ALA A 77 -15.51 -9.74 4.34
C ALA A 77 -16.88 -10.10 3.77
N ASP A 78 -17.49 -11.19 4.23
CA ASP A 78 -18.79 -11.64 3.69
C ASP A 78 -19.93 -10.65 4.03
N THR A 79 -19.84 -10.02 5.21
CA THR A 79 -20.77 -8.99 5.71
C THR A 79 -19.98 -7.91 6.43
N VAL A 80 -20.32 -6.63 6.22
CA VAL A 80 -19.63 -5.50 6.84
C VAL A 80 -20.64 -4.50 7.39
N THR A 81 -20.62 -4.31 8.71
CA THR A 81 -21.41 -3.27 9.37
C THR A 81 -20.65 -1.94 9.45
N VAL A 82 -21.36 -0.86 9.79
CA VAL A 82 -20.73 0.45 10.07
C VAL A 82 -19.75 0.34 11.25
N GLU A 83 -20.11 -0.43 12.27
CA GLU A 83 -19.26 -0.67 13.44
C GLU A 83 -17.99 -1.44 13.06
N ASP A 84 -18.08 -2.42 12.15
CA ASP A 84 -16.91 -3.15 11.66
C ASP A 84 -15.92 -2.22 10.95
N LYS A 85 -16.40 -1.30 10.10
CA LYS A 85 -15.55 -0.31 9.43
C LYS A 85 -14.84 0.61 10.43
N GLN A 86 -15.56 1.11 11.43
CA GLN A 86 -14.98 1.96 12.47
C GLN A 86 -13.93 1.23 13.30
N ASN A 87 -14.24 -0.01 13.71
CA ASN A 87 -13.31 -0.83 14.47
C ASN A 87 -12.09 -1.25 13.64
N PHE A 88 -12.27 -1.49 12.35
CA PHE A 88 -11.18 -1.77 11.42
C PHE A 88 -10.20 -0.60 11.33
N LEU A 89 -10.70 0.61 11.06
CA LEU A 89 -9.86 1.82 10.98
C LEU A 89 -9.10 2.08 12.29
N ARG A 90 -9.78 1.98 13.44
CA ARG A 90 -9.12 2.12 14.76
C ARG A 90 -7.96 1.16 14.96
N LYS A 91 -8.08 -0.08 14.47
CA LYS A 91 -7.00 -1.08 14.55
C LYS A 91 -5.80 -0.74 13.67
N GLN A 92 -6.02 0.00 12.57
CA GLN A 92 -4.92 0.45 11.72
C GLN A 92 -4.16 1.62 12.34
N MET A 93 -4.77 2.37 13.26
CA MET A 93 -4.13 3.46 14.00
C MET A 93 -3.40 2.98 15.26
N TYR A 94 -2.64 1.90 15.17
CA TYR A 94 -1.98 1.26 16.32
C TYR A 94 -0.96 2.16 17.03
N TRP A 95 -0.46 3.21 16.36
CA TRP A 95 0.45 4.21 16.94
C TRP A 95 -0.21 5.13 17.95
N LEU A 96 -1.54 5.26 17.95
CA LEU A 96 -2.28 6.06 18.94
C LEU A 96 -2.34 5.42 20.34
N ASN A 97 -1.90 4.16 20.47
CA ASN A 97 -1.76 3.54 21.78
C ASN A 97 -0.66 4.28 22.56
N PRO A 98 -0.92 4.76 23.80
CA PRO A 98 0.08 5.47 24.60
C PRO A 98 1.43 4.78 24.72
N ASP A 99 1.43 3.45 24.72
CA ASP A 99 2.60 2.57 24.87
C ASP A 99 3.15 2.05 23.53
N SER A 100 2.74 2.65 22.39
CA SER A 100 3.22 2.22 21.08
C SER A 100 4.65 2.67 20.81
N ASP A 101 5.50 1.73 20.38
CA ASP A 101 6.85 2.03 19.88
C ASP A 101 6.81 2.89 18.59
N TYR A 102 5.66 2.98 17.94
CA TYR A 102 5.45 3.70 16.68
C TYR A 102 4.82 5.08 16.86
N LYS A 103 4.83 5.65 18.07
CA LYS A 103 4.19 6.93 18.38
C LYS A 103 4.65 8.10 17.50
N ILE A 104 5.86 8.02 16.94
CA ILE A 104 6.39 9.01 16.00
C ILE A 104 5.49 9.19 14.77
N LEU A 105 4.72 8.17 14.37
CA LEU A 105 3.79 8.23 13.25
C LEU A 105 2.65 9.23 13.47
N GLU A 106 2.32 9.61 14.70
CA GLU A 106 1.33 10.67 15.00
C GLU A 106 1.69 12.01 14.35
N ASN A 107 2.98 12.29 14.14
CA ASN A 107 3.44 13.53 13.54
C ASN A 107 3.25 13.57 12.02
N TYR A 108 3.07 12.41 11.41
CA TYR A 108 3.13 12.27 9.96
C TYR A 108 1.86 11.66 9.36
N ILE A 109 1.09 10.85 10.10
CA ILE A 109 -0.16 10.23 9.61
C ILE A 109 -1.36 10.88 10.27
N SER A 110 -2.23 11.50 9.47
CA SER A 110 -3.52 12.00 9.93
C SER A 110 -4.62 10.95 9.84
N MET A 111 -5.75 11.16 10.51
CA MET A 111 -6.92 10.31 10.37
C MET A 111 -7.42 10.23 8.91
N GLU A 112 -7.35 11.35 8.18
CA GLU A 112 -7.70 11.41 6.75
C GLU A 112 -6.79 10.47 5.93
N ASP A 113 -5.49 10.45 6.20
CA ASP A 113 -4.54 9.55 5.51
C ASP A 113 -4.94 8.07 5.70
N VAL A 114 -5.35 7.69 6.91
CA VAL A 114 -5.80 6.32 7.22
C VAL A 114 -7.07 5.97 6.46
N GLU A 115 -8.04 6.89 6.38
CA GLU A 115 -9.30 6.69 5.64
C GLU A 115 -9.10 6.57 4.12
N HIS A 116 -7.97 7.08 3.60
CA HIS A 116 -7.59 6.99 2.19
C HIS A 116 -6.73 5.78 1.84
N THR A 117 -6.25 5.05 2.85
CA THR A 117 -5.32 3.92 2.69
C THR A 117 -5.88 2.60 3.24
N ASN A 118 -6.86 2.64 4.14
CA ASN A 118 -7.37 1.46 4.84
C ASN A 118 -8.87 1.27 4.62
N PHE A 119 -9.24 0.15 4.03
CA PHE A 119 -10.61 -0.12 3.57
C PHE A 119 -11.09 -1.51 4.02
N LEU A 120 -12.32 -1.56 4.52
CA LEU A 120 -13.06 -2.79 4.77
C LEU A 120 -14.36 -2.77 3.95
N VAL A 121 -14.47 -3.68 3.00
CA VAL A 121 -15.61 -3.76 2.06
C VAL A 121 -16.26 -5.14 2.09
N GLU A 122 -17.51 -5.25 1.65
CA GLU A 122 -18.14 -6.56 1.47
C GLU A 122 -17.59 -7.24 0.22
N LYS A 123 -17.40 -8.57 0.23
CA LYS A 123 -16.89 -9.31 -0.94
C LYS A 123 -17.73 -9.13 -2.21
N LYS A 124 -19.05 -8.95 -2.03
CA LYS A 124 -19.98 -8.71 -3.14
C LYS A 124 -20.03 -7.24 -3.58
N ASP A 125 -19.38 -6.32 -2.85
CA ASP A 125 -19.33 -4.89 -3.15
C ASP A 125 -18.16 -4.57 -4.07
N ILE A 126 -18.30 -4.96 -5.35
CA ILE A 126 -17.29 -4.75 -6.39
C ILE A 126 -17.00 -3.25 -6.58
N THR A 127 -18.03 -2.41 -6.56
CA THR A 127 -17.88 -0.96 -6.70
C THR A 127 -17.10 -0.36 -5.53
N GLY A 128 -17.44 -0.71 -4.29
CA GLY A 128 -16.68 -0.25 -3.12
C GLY A 128 -15.22 -0.71 -3.14
N PHE A 129 -14.94 -1.91 -3.64
CA PHE A 129 -13.58 -2.41 -3.85
C PHE A 129 -12.80 -1.56 -4.88
N GLN A 130 -13.39 -1.31 -6.06
CA GLN A 130 -12.78 -0.51 -7.12
C GLN A 130 -12.55 0.94 -6.68
N ASP A 131 -13.54 1.55 -6.01
CA ASP A 131 -13.46 2.91 -5.48
C ASP A 131 -12.35 3.03 -4.44
N SER A 132 -12.14 2.02 -3.60
CA SER A 132 -11.04 1.99 -2.63
C SER A 132 -9.67 2.04 -3.33
N ILE A 133 -9.50 1.28 -4.42
CA ILE A 133 -8.26 1.30 -5.22
C ILE A 133 -8.07 2.65 -5.90
N ASN A 134 -9.11 3.23 -6.50
CA ASN A 134 -9.04 4.55 -7.12
C ASN A 134 -8.65 5.64 -6.12
N ARG A 135 -9.28 5.64 -4.93
CA ARG A 135 -8.95 6.58 -3.84
C ARG A 135 -7.50 6.48 -3.40
N TYR A 136 -6.94 5.26 -3.36
CA TYR A 136 -5.53 5.08 -3.04
C TYR A 136 -4.60 5.62 -4.13
N MET A 137 -4.91 5.38 -5.41
CA MET A 137 -4.13 5.94 -6.52
C MET A 137 -4.11 7.47 -6.49
N ASP A 138 -5.27 8.10 -6.23
CA ASP A 138 -5.37 9.55 -6.09
C ASP A 138 -4.60 10.06 -4.86
N TYR A 139 -4.76 9.39 -3.72
CA TYR A 139 -4.04 9.70 -2.48
C TYR A 139 -2.53 9.69 -2.69
N LEU A 140 -1.97 8.64 -3.33
CA LEU A 140 -0.54 8.53 -3.59
C LEU A 140 0.01 9.75 -4.33
N MET A 141 -0.70 10.24 -5.35
CA MET A 141 -0.24 11.36 -6.17
C MET A 141 -0.38 12.72 -5.48
N ILE A 142 -1.49 12.92 -4.77
CA ILE A 142 -1.83 14.23 -4.21
C ILE A 142 -1.13 14.46 -2.87
N ARG A 143 -0.96 13.40 -2.07
CA ARG A 143 -0.55 13.51 -0.66
C ARG A 143 0.47 12.46 -0.23
N GLY A 144 0.23 11.19 -0.53
CA GLY A 144 1.05 10.08 -0.02
C GLY A 144 2.52 10.17 -0.41
N ILE A 145 2.84 10.30 -1.69
CA ILE A 145 4.23 10.41 -2.17
C ILE A 145 4.93 11.67 -1.62
N PRO A 146 4.33 12.88 -1.70
CA PRO A 146 4.90 14.07 -1.05
C PRO A 146 5.17 13.89 0.45
N GLN A 147 4.21 13.35 1.20
CA GLN A 147 4.31 13.14 2.65
C GLN A 147 5.39 12.11 3.01
N MET A 148 5.48 11.02 2.25
CA MET A 148 6.55 10.04 2.41
C MET A 148 7.94 10.64 2.11
N MET A 149 8.05 11.54 1.13
CA MET A 149 9.31 12.26 0.88
C MET A 149 9.69 13.18 2.03
N GLU A 150 8.75 13.93 2.60
CA GLU A 150 9.00 14.76 3.79
C GLU A 150 9.51 13.92 4.96
N TRP A 151 8.85 12.78 5.22
CA TRP A 151 9.27 11.85 6.27
C TRP A 151 10.68 11.30 6.04
N LEU A 152 11.01 10.94 4.80
CA LEU A 152 12.36 10.51 4.43
C LEU A 152 13.41 11.60 4.70
N TYR A 153 13.12 12.87 4.43
CA TYR A 153 14.05 13.95 4.76
C TYR A 153 14.27 14.11 6.26
N ASP A 154 13.22 13.96 7.05
CA ASP A 154 13.31 14.13 8.50
C ASP A 154 14.05 12.98 9.20
N MET A 155 13.83 11.74 8.73
CA MET A 155 14.34 10.53 9.40
C MET A 155 15.70 10.08 8.88
N THR A 156 16.07 10.49 7.67
CA THR A 156 17.26 9.97 6.98
C THR A 156 18.26 11.08 6.68
N LYS A 157 19.45 10.69 6.21
CA LYS A 157 20.50 11.62 5.80
C LYS A 157 20.47 11.89 4.29
N LEU A 158 19.31 11.81 3.65
CA LEU A 158 19.19 12.09 2.22
C LEU A 158 19.53 13.56 1.95
N ASP A 159 20.66 13.78 1.26
CA ASP A 159 21.05 15.12 0.79
C ASP A 159 20.42 15.42 -0.58
N ALA A 160 20.36 16.71 -0.93
CA ALA A 160 19.78 17.16 -2.20
C ALA A 160 20.48 16.55 -3.43
N ALA A 161 21.76 16.19 -3.32
CA ALA A 161 22.55 15.62 -4.40
C ALA A 161 22.31 14.11 -4.59
N SER A 162 21.69 13.43 -3.63
CA SER A 162 21.34 12.02 -3.68
C SER A 162 19.94 11.77 -4.22
N LEU A 163 19.03 12.73 -4.12
CA LEU A 163 17.61 12.59 -4.52
C LEU A 163 17.40 12.09 -5.95
N PRO A 164 18.15 12.57 -6.98
CA PRO A 164 17.92 12.12 -8.35
C PRO A 164 18.21 10.62 -8.57
N TYR A 165 18.84 9.95 -7.61
CA TYR A 165 19.23 8.55 -7.68
C TYR A 165 18.23 7.62 -6.97
N GLY A 166 17.13 8.16 -6.44
CA GLY A 166 16.15 7.35 -5.75
C GLY A 166 14.75 7.44 -6.32
N TYR A 167 13.95 6.45 -5.97
CA TYR A 167 12.60 6.24 -6.49
C TYR A 167 11.78 5.38 -5.54
N PHE A 168 10.46 5.50 -5.64
CA PHE A 168 9.52 4.68 -4.89
C PHE A 168 9.23 3.36 -5.60
N CYS A 169 9.24 2.30 -4.82
CA CYS A 169 8.81 0.96 -5.17
C CYS A 169 7.74 0.48 -4.19
N PHE A 170 7.03 -0.57 -4.58
CA PHE A 170 5.90 -1.08 -3.81
C PHE A 170 5.95 -2.61 -3.74
N GLU A 171 5.83 -3.18 -2.55
CA GLU A 171 5.50 -4.60 -2.40
C GLU A 171 3.98 -4.74 -2.42
N ILE A 172 3.46 -5.65 -3.25
CA ILE A 172 2.03 -5.96 -3.32
C ILE A 172 1.84 -7.40 -2.84
N VAL A 173 0.93 -7.57 -1.88
CA VAL A 173 0.54 -8.88 -1.36
C VAL A 173 -0.98 -8.99 -1.41
N SER A 174 -1.46 -10.08 -1.97
CA SER A 174 -2.89 -10.41 -1.94
C SER A 174 -3.13 -11.79 -1.35
N SER A 175 -4.36 -12.00 -0.85
CA SER A 175 -4.90 -13.28 -0.39
C SER A 175 -6.18 -13.59 -1.13
#